data_AF-A0A536VNC9-F1
#
_entry.id   AF-A0A536VNC9-F1
#
_cell.length_a   1.000
_cell.length_b   1.000
_cell.length_c   1.000
_cell.angle_alpha   90.00
_cell.angle_beta   90.00
_cell.angle_gamma   90.00
#
_symmetry.space_group_name_H-M   'P 1'
#
loop_
_entity.id
_entity.type
_entity.pdbx_description
1 polymer ?
#
loop_
_entity_poly.entity_id
_entity_poly.type
_entity_poly.pdbx_seq_one_letter_code
_entity_poly.pdbx_strand_id
1 'polypeptide(L)'
;MIPLGLLFVFAYGATNVLAASRESITLAMDWEKSVPFVPNAIWAYVSIFLVFWLPLIVLEREGITWLMKRYVVVTLTACGLFLVIPTAVGFERLDSSVLPSAYAFLHGLDAPYNAAPSLHVAYAVLILG
;
A
#
# COMPACT_ATOMS: atom_id res chain seq x y z
N MET A 1 3.74 -21.91 11.02
CA MET A 1 3.70 -20.84 10.01
C MET A 1 3.56 -19.52 10.77
N ILE A 2 4.44 -18.54 10.55
CA ILE A 2 4.24 -17.21 11.15
C ILE A 2 2.94 -16.65 10.55
N PRO A 3 1.97 -16.20 11.36
CA PRO A 3 0.79 -15.53 10.84
C PRO A 3 1.25 -14.32 10.02
N LEU A 4 0.90 -14.27 8.74
CA LEU A 4 1.32 -13.21 7.83
C LEU A 4 1.03 -11.81 8.40
N GLY A 5 -0.11 -11.65 9.11
CA GLY A 5 -0.44 -10.42 9.80
C GLY A 5 0.60 -10.00 10.84
N LEU A 6 1.17 -10.94 11.60
CA LEU A 6 2.24 -10.63 12.56
C LEU A 6 3.52 -10.22 11.82
N LEU A 7 3.91 -10.95 10.77
CA LEU A 7 5.07 -10.56 9.96
C LEU A 7 4.89 -9.14 9.41
N PHE A 8 3.71 -8.83 8.86
CA PHE A 8 3.42 -7.51 8.35
C PHE A 8 3.55 -6.45 9.43
N VAL A 9 2.88 -6.63 10.58
CA VAL A 9 2.93 -5.68 11.71
C VAL A 9 4.37 -5.44 12.17
N PHE A 10 5.18 -6.49 12.31
CA PHE A 10 6.57 -6.35 12.74
C PHE A 10 7.45 -5.72 11.66
N ALA A 11 7.42 -6.22 10.42
CA ALA A 11 8.29 -5.75 9.35
C ALA A 11 7.94 -4.31 8.94
N TYR A 12 6.65 -4.03 8.70
CA TYR A 12 6.18 -2.71 8.33
C TYR A 12 6.29 -1.73 9.51
N GLY A 13 5.91 -2.14 10.72
CA GLY A 13 6.04 -1.31 11.92
C GLY A 13 7.49 -0.94 12.22
N ALA A 14 8.42 -1.90 12.18
CA ALA A 14 9.84 -1.62 12.35
C ALA A 14 10.37 -0.71 11.24
N THR A 15 9.97 -0.95 10.00
CA THR A 15 10.35 -0.09 8.87
C THR A 15 9.88 1.34 9.07
N ASN A 16 8.64 1.53 9.54
CA ASN A 16 8.12 2.86 9.82
C ASN A 16 8.93 3.58 10.90
N VAL A 17 9.25 2.91 12.00
CA VAL A 17 10.09 3.51 13.05
C VAL A 17 11.49 3.87 12.52
N LEU A 18 12.10 3.00 11.72
CA LEU A 18 13.45 3.20 11.18
C LEU A 18 13.51 4.23 10.04
N ALA A 19 12.43 4.40 9.28
CA ALA A 19 12.32 5.38 8.21
C ALA A 19 11.92 6.77 8.71
N ALA A 20 11.38 6.88 9.93
CA ALA A 20 10.85 8.15 10.46
C ALA A 20 11.87 9.29 10.53
N SER A 21 13.17 9.00 10.67
CA SER A 21 14.24 10.00 10.70
C SER A 21 14.92 10.22 9.34
N ARG A 22 14.48 9.53 8.28
CA ARG A 22 15.06 9.66 6.94
C ARG A 22 14.34 10.74 6.16
N GLU A 23 15.08 11.48 5.33
CA GLU A 23 14.48 12.39 4.37
C GLU A 23 13.78 11.59 3.27
N SER A 24 12.54 11.95 2.99
CA SER A 24 11.74 11.34 1.92
C SER A 24 11.87 12.13 0.63
N ILE A 25 11.90 11.40 -0.48
CA ILE A 25 11.85 11.99 -1.83
C ILE A 25 10.42 11.91 -2.37
N THR A 26 10.04 12.88 -3.19
CA THR A 26 8.75 12.84 -3.89
C THR A 26 8.95 12.27 -5.30
N LEU A 27 8.17 11.26 -5.63
CA LEU A 27 8.12 10.69 -6.98
C LEU A 27 6.91 11.30 -7.72
N ALA A 28 7.01 12.58 -8.06
CA ALA A 28 5.96 13.30 -8.78
C ALA A 28 6.47 13.76 -10.14
N MET A 29 5.73 13.42 -11.19
CA MET A 29 6.00 13.88 -12.54
C MET A 29 5.11 15.09 -12.87
N ASP A 30 5.62 16.01 -13.69
CA ASP A 30 4.89 17.25 -14.00
C ASP A 30 3.56 17.01 -14.73
N TRP A 31 3.47 15.94 -15.52
CA TRP A 31 2.23 15.60 -16.22
C TRP A 31 1.10 15.20 -15.25
N GLU A 32 1.41 14.70 -14.06
CA GLU A 32 0.39 14.27 -13.08
C GLU A 32 -0.45 15.44 -12.55
N LYS A 33 0.10 16.67 -12.60
CA LYS A 33 -0.60 17.91 -12.24
C LYS A 33 -1.72 18.24 -13.23
N SER A 34 -1.65 17.72 -14.46
CA SER A 34 -2.69 17.89 -15.48
C SER A 34 -3.87 16.93 -15.31
N VAL A 35 -3.71 15.88 -14.50
CA VAL A 35 -4.78 14.91 -14.24
C VAL A 35 -5.75 15.50 -13.21
N PRO A 36 -7.02 15.73 -13.56
CA PRO A 36 -7.99 16.30 -12.63
C PRO A 36 -8.20 15.40 -11.41
N PHE A 37 -8.48 16.02 -10.27
CA PHE A 37 -8.89 15.27 -9.09
C PHE A 37 -10.33 14.79 -9.26
N VAL A 38 -10.56 13.48 -9.09
CA VAL A 38 -11.88 12.88 -9.17
C VAL A 38 -12.19 12.28 -7.79
N PRO A 39 -12.92 12.99 -6.90
CA PRO A 39 -13.12 12.57 -5.51
C PRO A 39 -13.70 11.15 -5.39
N ASN A 40 -14.64 10.81 -6.28
CA ASN A 40 -15.33 9.51 -6.30
C ASN A 40 -14.45 8.34 -6.76
N ALA A 41 -13.28 8.59 -7.36
CA ALA A 41 -12.35 7.52 -7.74
C ALA A 41 -11.83 6.74 -6.51
N ILE A 42 -11.96 7.31 -5.31
CA ILE A 42 -11.61 6.65 -4.06
C ILE A 42 -12.36 5.33 -3.87
N TRP A 43 -13.61 5.23 -4.32
CA TRP A 43 -14.40 3.99 -4.20
C TRP A 43 -13.85 2.88 -5.08
N ALA A 44 -13.40 3.23 -6.30
CA ALA A 44 -12.71 2.28 -7.16
C ALA A 44 -11.39 1.82 -6.52
N TYR A 45 -10.64 2.74 -5.90
CA TYR A 45 -9.42 2.40 -5.18
C TYR A 45 -9.66 1.48 -3.96
N VAL A 46 -10.61 1.83 -3.09
CA VAL A 46 -10.94 1.02 -1.89
C VAL A 46 -11.52 -0.35 -2.28
N SER A 47 -12.14 -0.49 -3.46
CA SER A 47 -12.62 -1.79 -3.93
C SER A 47 -11.51 -2.85 -4.06
N ILE A 48 -10.23 -2.45 -4.15
CA ILE A 48 -9.08 -3.37 -4.16
C ILE A 48 -9.06 -4.27 -2.92
N PHE A 49 -9.50 -3.77 -1.76
CA PHE A 49 -9.57 -4.58 -0.54
C PHE A 49 -10.55 -5.75 -0.65
N LEU A 50 -11.54 -5.68 -1.55
CA LEU A 50 -12.45 -6.80 -1.81
C LEU A 50 -11.73 -7.98 -2.46
N VAL A 51 -10.71 -7.71 -3.27
CA VAL A 51 -9.88 -8.74 -3.94
C VAL A 51 -9.20 -9.64 -2.92
N PHE A 52 -8.91 -9.15 -1.71
CA PHE A 52 -8.19 -9.90 -0.67
C PHE A 52 -8.98 -11.09 -0.12
N TRP A 53 -10.30 -11.10 -0.31
CA TRP A 53 -11.17 -12.21 0.06
C TRP A 53 -11.21 -13.32 -1.00
N LEU A 54 -10.85 -13.00 -2.25
CA LEU A 54 -10.94 -13.93 -3.38
C LEU A 54 -10.10 -15.21 -3.19
N PRO A 55 -8.86 -15.17 -2.67
CA PRO A 55 -8.06 -16.37 -2.44
C PRO A 55 -8.73 -17.38 -1.51
N LEU A 56 -9.53 -16.90 -0.54
CA LEU A 56 -10.21 -17.77 0.43
C LEU A 56 -11.38 -18.55 -0.21
N ILE A 57 -11.90 -18.05 -1.32
CA ILE A 57 -13.04 -18.62 -2.05
C ILE A 57 -12.54 -19.54 -3.16
N VAL A 58 -11.47 -19.15 -3.85
CA VAL A 58 -11.05 -19.77 -5.11
C VAL A 58 -9.87 -20.74 -4.93
N LEU A 59 -8.96 -20.49 -3.99
CA LEU A 59 -7.73 -21.28 -3.86
C LEU A 59 -7.87 -22.38 -2.81
N GLU A 60 -7.31 -23.54 -3.13
CA GLU A 60 -7.07 -24.59 -2.14
C GLU A 60 -5.94 -24.22 -1.17
N ARG A 61 -5.82 -24.99 -0.09
CA ARG A 61 -4.84 -24.74 0.98
C ARG A 61 -3.40 -24.61 0.49
N GLU A 62 -3.02 -25.40 -0.52
CA GLU A 62 -1.69 -25.31 -1.12
C GLU A 62 -1.49 -23.98 -1.88
N GLY A 63 -2.50 -23.56 -2.65
CA GLY A 63 -2.49 -22.27 -3.35
C GLY A 63 -2.38 -21.09 -2.38
N ILE A 64 -3.14 -21.11 -1.29
CA ILE A 64 -3.03 -20.11 -0.22
C ILE A 64 -1.62 -20.10 0.36
N THR A 65 -1.02 -21.26 0.60
CA THR A 65 0.34 -21.35 1.15
C THR A 65 1.39 -20.74 0.21
N TRP A 66 1.27 -20.96 -1.09
CA TRP A 66 2.14 -20.34 -2.10
C TRP A 66 1.94 -18.82 -2.19
N LEU A 67 0.70 -18.37 -2.19
CA LEU A 67 0.38 -16.94 -2.19
C LEU A 67 0.96 -16.24 -0.95
N MET A 68 0.83 -16.85 0.23
CA MET A 68 1.42 -16.33 1.47
C MET A 68 2.94 -16.19 1.37
N LYS A 69 3.66 -17.14 0.77
CA LYS A 69 5.11 -17.02 0.56
C LYS A 69 5.46 -15.84 -0.35
N ARG A 70 4.69 -15.63 -1.42
CA ARG A 70 4.89 -14.49 -2.33
C ARG A 70 4.62 -13.16 -1.62
N TYR A 71 3.61 -13.11 -0.77
CA TYR A 71 3.33 -11.94 0.06
C TYR A 71 4.52 -11.61 0.96
N VAL A 72 5.09 -12.58 1.67
CA VAL A 72 6.29 -12.36 2.49
C VAL A 72 7.41 -11.71 1.68
N VAL A 73 7.72 -12.24 0.50
CA VAL A 73 8.79 -11.69 -0.36
C VAL A 73 8.48 -10.25 -0.76
N VAL A 74 7.25 -9.96 -1.19
CA VAL A 74 6.82 -8.61 -1.58
C VAL A 74 6.86 -7.64 -0.40
N THR A 75 6.36 -8.05 0.77
CA THR A 75 6.39 -7.22 1.99
C THR A 75 7.81 -6.82 2.35
N LEU A 76 8.72 -7.80 2.41
CA LEU A 76 10.11 -7.56 2.79
C LEU A 76 10.84 -6.70 1.75
N THR A 77 10.55 -6.91 0.46
CA THR A 77 11.12 -6.10 -0.63
C THR A 77 10.66 -4.65 -0.53
N ALA A 78 9.36 -4.42 -0.35
CA ALA A 78 8.82 -3.08 -0.16
C ALA A 78 9.39 -2.40 1.10
N CYS A 79 9.48 -3.13 2.21
CA CYS A 79 10.10 -2.62 3.45
C CYS A 79 11.56 -2.20 3.22
N GLY A 80 12.33 -3.01 2.49
CA GLY A 80 13.70 -2.65 2.10
C GLY A 80 13.75 -1.37 1.27
N LEU A 81 12.85 -1.23 0.30
CA LEU A 81 12.75 -0.02 -0.53
C LEU A 81 12.36 1.22 0.28
N PHE A 82 11.37 1.12 1.18
CA PHE A 82 10.98 2.22 2.06
C PHE A 82 12.13 2.70 2.95
N LEU A 83 13.04 1.81 3.33
CA LEU A 83 14.24 2.21 4.05
C LEU A 83 15.25 2.88 3.11
N VAL A 84 15.62 2.24 2.00
CA VAL A 84 16.70 2.72 1.11
C VAL A 84 16.32 4.03 0.43
N ILE A 85 15.07 4.14 -0.03
CA ILE A 85 14.52 5.28 -0.76
C ILE A 85 13.13 5.59 -0.18
N PRO A 86 13.04 6.28 0.97
CA PRO A 86 11.76 6.66 1.54
C PRO A 86 11.06 7.64 0.59
N THR A 87 9.78 7.41 0.31
CA THR A 87 9.02 8.21 -0.67
C THR A 87 7.82 8.88 -0.03
N ALA A 88 7.61 10.16 -0.32
CA ALA A 88 6.45 10.92 0.11
C ALA A 88 5.48 11.21 -1.04
N VAL A 89 4.23 11.49 -0.68
CA VAL A 89 3.21 11.97 -1.61
C VAL A 89 3.65 13.33 -2.15
N GLY A 90 3.66 13.47 -3.47
CA GLY A 90 4.32 14.59 -4.13
C GLY A 90 3.58 15.93 -4.12
N PHE A 91 2.26 15.91 -4.04
CA PHE A 91 1.44 17.12 -3.98
C PHE A 91 0.08 16.82 -3.39
N GLU A 92 -0.42 17.72 -2.54
CA GLU A 92 -1.78 17.63 -1.99
C GLU A 92 -2.80 18.13 -3.02
N ARG A 93 -3.93 17.41 -3.14
CA ARG A 93 -5.05 17.83 -3.96
C ARG A 93 -6.10 18.49 -3.05
N LEU A 94 -6.35 19.78 -3.29
CA LEU A 94 -7.09 20.69 -2.41
C LEU A 94 -8.59 20.36 -2.17
N ASP A 95 -9.17 19.41 -2.92
CA ASP A 95 -10.62 19.13 -2.92
C ASP A 95 -11.04 17.86 -2.15
N SER A 96 -10.29 17.47 -1.11
CA SER A 96 -10.70 16.35 -0.22
C SER A 96 -11.98 16.63 0.58
N SER A 97 -12.52 17.85 0.53
CA SER A 97 -13.72 18.33 1.22
C SER A 97 -14.99 17.52 0.90
N VAL A 98 -15.04 16.84 -0.25
CA VAL A 98 -16.19 16.03 -0.68
C VAL A 98 -16.29 14.70 0.09
N LEU A 99 -15.16 14.10 0.52
CA LEU A 99 -15.12 12.80 1.19
C LEU A 99 -14.03 12.72 2.30
N PRO A 100 -13.98 13.67 3.24
CA PRO A 100 -12.85 13.82 4.17
C PRO A 100 -12.60 12.57 5.03
N SER A 101 -13.64 11.80 5.38
CA SER A 101 -13.50 10.58 6.19
C SER A 101 -12.82 9.43 5.47
N ALA A 102 -13.12 9.20 4.18
CA ALA A 102 -12.51 8.12 3.40
C ALA A 102 -11.02 8.40 3.13
N TYR A 103 -10.70 9.65 2.79
CA TYR A 103 -9.30 10.07 2.61
C TYR A 103 -8.54 10.07 3.94
N ALA A 104 -9.14 10.54 5.05
CA ALA A 104 -8.51 10.49 6.37
C ALA A 104 -8.24 9.05 6.83
N PHE A 105 -9.15 8.11 6.55
CA PHE A 105 -8.94 6.70 6.84
C PHE A 105 -7.71 6.15 6.09
N LEU A 106 -7.60 6.44 4.80
CA LEU A 106 -6.45 6.00 3.99
C LEU A 106 -5.13 6.65 4.45
N HIS A 107 -5.14 7.95 4.72
CA HIS A 107 -3.97 8.63 5.28
C HIS A 107 -3.60 8.15 6.68
N GLY A 108 -4.53 7.56 7.43
CA GLY A 108 -4.26 6.94 8.72
C GLY A 108 -3.60 5.56 8.64
N LEU A 109 -3.67 4.87 7.49
CA LEU A 109 -3.06 3.56 7.29
C LEU A 109 -1.60 3.64 6.84
N ASP A 110 -1.28 4.66 6.05
CA ASP A 110 0.04 4.83 5.44
C ASP A 110 0.86 5.90 6.17
N ALA A 111 2.16 5.66 6.27
CA ALA A 111 3.09 6.62 6.87
C ALA A 111 3.56 7.62 5.79
N PRO A 112 4.01 8.83 6.14
CA PRO A 112 4.32 9.87 5.15
C PRO A 112 5.53 9.56 4.26
N TYR A 113 6.27 8.48 4.52
CA TYR A 113 7.52 8.10 3.86
C TYR A 113 7.46 6.72 3.16
N ASN A 114 6.27 6.14 3.00
CA ASN A 114 6.08 4.83 2.35
C ASN A 114 5.10 4.86 1.16
N ALA A 115 5.04 6.01 0.47
CA ALA A 115 4.11 6.22 -0.63
C ALA A 115 4.28 5.24 -1.82
N ALA A 116 5.51 4.78 -2.10
CA ALA A 116 5.80 3.86 -3.18
C ALA A 116 6.93 2.87 -2.80
N PRO A 117 6.80 1.58 -3.17
CA PRO A 117 5.69 0.95 -3.91
C PRO A 117 4.45 0.69 -3.03
N SER A 118 3.25 0.69 -3.65
CA SER A 118 2.00 0.38 -2.94
C SER A 118 1.86 -1.13 -2.68
N LEU A 119 1.86 -1.50 -1.39
CA LEU A 119 1.74 -2.90 -0.95
C LEU A 119 0.37 -3.51 -1.29
N HIS A 120 -0.72 -2.77 -1.12
CA HIS A 120 -2.07 -3.28 -1.38
C HIS A 120 -2.28 -3.58 -2.87
N VAL A 121 -1.75 -2.73 -3.75
CA VAL A 121 -1.76 -2.96 -5.19
C VAL A 121 -0.89 -4.17 -5.54
N ALA A 122 0.32 -4.27 -4.97
CA ALA A 122 1.19 -5.42 -5.22
C ALA A 122 0.54 -6.75 -4.81
N TYR A 123 -0.16 -6.79 -3.67
CA TYR A 123 -0.91 -7.98 -3.26
C TYR A 123 -2.09 -8.27 -4.20
N ALA A 124 -2.85 -7.25 -4.61
CA ALA A 124 -3.94 -7.44 -5.56
C ALA A 124 -3.46 -8.04 -6.90
N VAL A 125 -2.33 -7.57 -7.41
CA VAL A 125 -1.71 -8.13 -8.63
C VAL A 125 -1.34 -9.60 -8.42
N LEU A 126 -0.77 -9.97 -7.27
CA LEU A 126 -0.45 -11.37 -6.96
C LEU A 126 -1.68 -12.27 -6.76
N ILE A 127 -2.83 -11.71 -6.37
CA ILE A 127 -4.09 -12.47 -6.26
C ILE A 127 -4.67 -12.73 -7.65
N LEU A 128 -4.61 -11.72 -8.53
CA LEU A 128 -5.27 -11.74 -9.83
C LEU A 128 -4.44 -12.37 -10.95
N GLY A 129 -3.12 -12.55 -10.75
CA GLY A 129 -2.18 -13.13 -11.73
C GLY A 129 -1.66 -14.50 -11.34
#